data_AF-A0A957UES3-F1
#
_entry.id   AF-A0A957UES3-F1
#
_cell.length_a   1.000
_cell.length_b   1.000
_cell.length_c   1.000
_cell.angle_alpha   90.00
_cell.angle_beta   90.00
_cell.angle_gamma   90.00
#
_symmetry.space_group_name_H-M   'P 1'
#
loop_
_entity.id
_entity.type
_entity.pdbx_description
1 polymer ?
#
loop_
_entity_poly.entity_id
_entity_poly.type
_entity_poly.pdbx_seq_one_letter_code
_entity_poly.pdbx_strand_id
1 'polypeptide(L)'
;YDYREALEHFRVRQVLIDADIWQQMMDKMPNRLLATANLNFGRAILAALTLGNMNFLDADIEWVEGLLVNHHQMPADALDEYLEAYYYASLRNLDQSGAVVIEWLSRLLGKQLPSPLQRERSAAKRA
;
A
#
# COMPACT_ATOMS: atom_id res chain seq x y z
N TYR A 1 -5.49 14.21 -7.73
CA TYR A 1 -5.98 13.66 -6.47
C TYR A 1 -6.06 14.77 -5.45
N ASP A 2 -7.09 14.76 -4.60
CA ASP A 2 -7.05 15.53 -3.36
C ASP A 2 -6.32 14.69 -2.31
N TYR A 3 -5.12 15.13 -1.94
CA TYR A 3 -4.28 14.41 -0.98
C TYR A 3 -4.79 14.49 0.45
N ARG A 4 -5.57 15.53 0.80
CA ARG A 4 -6.17 15.64 2.13
C ARG A 4 -7.31 14.66 2.29
N GLU A 5 -8.16 14.57 1.27
CA GLU A 5 -9.24 13.59 1.23
C GLU A 5 -8.69 12.16 1.29
N ALA A 6 -7.66 11.86 0.49
CA ALA A 6 -6.99 10.56 0.51
C ALA A 6 -6.34 10.26 1.86
N LEU A 7 -5.72 11.24 2.51
CA LEU A 7 -5.13 11.11 3.84
C LEU A 7 -6.17 10.72 4.90
N GLU A 8 -7.29 11.46 4.95
CA GLU A 8 -8.36 11.20 5.92
C GLU A 8 -8.98 9.83 5.70
N HIS A 9 -9.27 9.50 4.44
CA HIS A 9 -9.85 8.21 4.09
C HIS A 9 -8.93 7.04 4.41
N PHE A 10 -7.66 7.11 4.01
CA PHE A 10 -6.67 6.08 4.31
C PHE A 10 -6.53 5.90 5.82
N ARG A 11 -6.44 6.99 6.59
CA ARG A 11 -6.31 6.95 8.05
C ARG A 11 -7.48 6.21 8.72
N VAL A 12 -8.72 6.46 8.28
CA VAL A 12 -9.90 5.79 8.83
C VAL A 12 -9.94 4.30 8.45
N ARG A 13 -9.43 3.94 7.26
CA ARG A 13 -9.44 2.57 6.73
C ARG A 13 -8.22 1.74 7.10
N GLN A 14 -7.16 2.35 7.63
CA GLN A 14 -5.88 1.69 7.88
C GLN A 14 -6.02 0.43 8.74
N VAL A 15 -6.85 0.47 9.79
CA VAL A 15 -7.06 -0.70 10.67
C VAL A 15 -7.66 -1.89 9.92
N LEU A 16 -8.57 -1.64 8.97
CA LEU A 16 -9.16 -2.70 8.15
C LEU A 16 -8.17 -3.23 7.11
N ILE A 17 -7.37 -2.33 6.51
CA ILE A 17 -6.28 -2.70 5.59
C ILE A 17 -5.28 -3.61 6.32
N ASP A 18 -4.82 -3.20 7.50
CA ASP A 18 -3.89 -3.99 8.30
C ASP A 18 -4.47 -5.36 8.66
N ALA A 19 -5.74 -5.42 9.09
CA ALA A 19 -6.43 -6.67 9.40
C ALA A 19 -6.51 -7.62 8.18
N ASP A 20 -6.79 -7.08 7.00
CA ASP A 20 -6.80 -7.83 5.74
C ASP A 20 -5.42 -8.36 5.36
N ILE A 21 -4.35 -7.59 5.61
CA ILE A 21 -2.98 -8.04 5.38
C ILE A 21 -2.61 -9.14 6.38
N TRP A 22 -3.00 -8.99 7.64
CA TRP A 22 -2.81 -10.02 8.67
C TRP A 22 -3.40 -11.36 8.25
N GLN A 23 -4.64 -11.38 7.78
CA GLN A 23 -5.28 -12.61 7.30
C GLN A 23 -4.55 -13.29 6.13
N GLN A 24 -3.86 -12.50 5.29
CA GLN A 24 -3.14 -13.02 4.12
C GLN A 24 -1.71 -13.48 4.44
N MET A 25 -1.05 -12.84 5.41
CA MET A 25 0.40 -12.94 5.60
C MET A 25 0.83 -13.61 6.91
N MET A 26 -0.06 -13.75 7.91
CA MET A 26 0.32 -14.26 9.24
C MET A 26 0.93 -15.68 9.22
N ASP A 27 0.53 -16.52 8.28
CA ASP A 27 1.07 -17.88 8.13
C ASP A 27 2.33 -17.93 7.26
N LYS A 28 2.68 -16.82 6.58
CA LYS A 28 3.80 -16.73 5.64
C LYS A 28 5.03 -16.06 6.22
N MET A 29 4.89 -15.31 7.30
CA MET A 29 5.99 -14.60 7.93
C MET A 29 5.79 -14.44 9.44
N PRO A 30 6.87 -14.27 10.22
CA PRO A 30 6.76 -14.05 11.65
C PRO A 30 5.87 -12.84 11.99
N ASN A 31 4.88 -13.03 12.86
CA ASN A 31 3.94 -11.98 13.28
C ASN A 31 4.64 -10.68 13.72
N ARG A 32 5.79 -10.79 14.40
CA ARG A 32 6.56 -9.60 14.82
C ARG A 32 7.08 -8.79 13.62
N LEU A 33 7.55 -9.46 12.58
CA LEU A 33 8.02 -8.80 11.35
C LEU A 33 6.84 -8.19 10.61
N LEU A 34 5.71 -8.91 10.49
CA LEU A 34 4.50 -8.40 9.86
C LEU A 34 3.96 -7.16 10.56
N ALA A 35 3.89 -7.17 11.89
CA ALA A 35 3.49 -6.01 12.69
C ALA A 35 4.41 -4.80 12.44
N THR A 36 5.71 -5.06 12.34
CA THR A 36 6.72 -4.02 12.11
C THR A 36 6.60 -3.45 10.70
N ALA A 37 6.41 -4.30 9.68
CA ALA A 37 6.19 -3.88 8.30
C ALA A 37 4.92 -3.02 8.18
N ASN A 38 3.77 -3.50 8.68
CA ASN A 38 2.50 -2.76 8.62
C ASN A 38 2.57 -1.39 9.31
N LEU A 39 3.17 -1.35 10.50
CA LEU A 39 3.32 -0.10 11.24
C LEU A 39 4.14 0.94 10.47
N ASN A 40 5.29 0.55 9.95
CA ASN A 40 6.19 1.49 9.30
C ASN A 40 5.70 1.87 7.91
N PHE A 41 5.23 0.91 7.11
CA PHE A 41 4.74 1.18 5.78
C PHE A 41 3.43 1.99 5.81
N GLY A 42 2.51 1.71 6.73
CA GLY A 42 1.33 2.54 6.93
C GLY A 42 1.66 3.99 7.34
N ARG A 43 2.68 4.19 8.19
CA ARG A 43 3.18 5.53 8.54
C ARG A 43 3.81 6.24 7.35
N ALA A 44 4.57 5.52 6.54
CA ALA A 44 5.18 6.04 5.31
C ALA A 44 4.08 6.54 4.34
N ILE A 45 3.01 5.76 4.16
CA ILE A 45 1.88 6.16 3.30
C ILE A 45 1.22 7.43 3.83
N LEU A 46 0.94 7.49 5.15
CA LEU A 46 0.37 8.69 5.77
C LEU A 46 1.28 9.91 5.60
N ALA A 47 2.60 9.75 5.72
CA ALA A 47 3.56 10.82 5.52
C ALA A 47 3.57 11.30 4.07
N ALA A 48 3.62 10.40 3.09
CA ALA A 48 3.59 10.71 1.68
C ALA A 48 2.29 11.42 1.26
N LEU A 49 1.14 10.98 1.80
CA LEU A 49 -0.15 11.65 1.63
C LEU A 49 -0.15 13.05 2.24
N THR A 50 0.41 13.21 3.44
CA THR A 50 0.53 14.52 4.12
C THR A 50 1.41 15.49 3.33
N LEU A 51 2.49 14.99 2.72
CA LEU A 51 3.41 15.76 1.88
C LEU A 51 2.87 16.00 0.46
N GLY A 52 1.73 15.42 0.11
CA GLY A 52 1.09 15.61 -1.19
C GLY A 52 1.81 14.91 -2.35
N ASN A 53 2.63 13.89 -2.07
CA ASN A 53 3.38 13.18 -3.09
C ASN A 53 3.70 11.74 -2.67
N MET A 54 3.07 10.77 -3.36
CA MET A 54 3.28 9.34 -3.09
C MET A 54 4.69 8.84 -3.45
N ASN A 55 5.44 9.51 -4.32
CA ASN A 55 6.78 9.07 -4.71
C ASN A 55 7.81 9.18 -3.57
N PHE A 56 7.45 9.80 -2.43
CA PHE A 56 8.30 9.75 -1.23
C PHE A 56 8.38 8.35 -0.60
N LEU A 57 7.48 7.44 -0.97
CA LEU A 57 7.50 6.05 -0.49
C LEU A 57 8.63 5.20 -1.05
N ASP A 58 9.28 5.61 -2.14
CA ASP A 58 10.30 4.79 -2.81
C ASP A 58 11.46 4.44 -1.85
N ALA A 59 11.86 5.39 -0.98
CA ALA A 59 12.87 5.16 0.05
C ALA A 59 12.39 4.22 1.18
N ASP A 60 11.09 4.23 1.50
CA ASP A 60 10.53 3.34 2.51
C ASP A 60 10.37 1.89 2.00
N ILE A 61 10.26 1.70 0.68
CA ILE A 61 10.27 0.36 0.08
C ILE A 61 11.63 -0.32 0.28
N GLU A 62 12.74 0.38 0.06
CA GLU A 62 14.08 -0.15 0.33
C GLU A 62 14.25 -0.54 1.81
N TRP A 63 13.63 0.20 2.72
CA TRP A 63 13.62 -0.14 4.14
C TRP A 63 12.81 -1.42 4.44
N VAL A 64 11.61 -1.57 3.84
CA VAL A 64 10.80 -2.79 4.00
C VAL A 64 11.53 -3.98 3.40
N GLU A 65 12.15 -3.82 2.23
CA GLU A 65 13.02 -4.83 1.62
C GLU A 65 14.14 -5.22 2.58
N GLY A 66 14.85 -4.24 3.15
CA GLY A 66 15.90 -4.50 4.13
C GLY A 66 15.41 -5.21 5.39
N LEU A 67 14.19 -4.93 5.86
CA LEU A 67 13.58 -5.62 7.00
C LEU A 67 13.24 -7.08 6.68
N LEU A 68 12.70 -7.34 5.49
CA LEU A 68 12.24 -8.66 5.09
C LEU A 68 13.39 -9.52 4.58
N VAL A 69 14.20 -9.02 3.64
CA VAL A 69 15.25 -9.78 2.95
C VAL A 69 16.48 -10.01 3.82
N ASN A 70 16.88 -9.07 4.67
CA ASN A 70 18.04 -9.28 5.56
C ASN A 70 17.73 -10.18 6.75
N HIS A 71 16.47 -10.58 6.92
CA HIS A 71 16.10 -11.58 7.90
C HIS A 71 16.22 -12.97 7.26
N HIS A 72 17.22 -13.77 7.67
CA HIS A 72 17.55 -15.10 7.12
C HIS A 72 16.39 -16.12 7.05
N GLN A 73 15.21 -15.80 7.58
CA GLN A 73 14.03 -16.65 7.63
C GLN A 73 12.93 -16.27 6.63
N MET A 74 13.11 -15.20 5.86
CA MET A 74 12.11 -14.76 4.89
C MET A 74 12.45 -15.32 3.50
N PRO A 75 11.43 -15.80 2.75
CA PRO A 75 11.64 -16.21 1.37
C PRO A 75 11.93 -15.00 0.47
N ALA A 76 12.58 -15.24 -0.67
CA ALA A 76 13.05 -14.19 -1.57
C ALA A 76 11.90 -13.35 -2.18
N ASP A 77 10.69 -13.90 -2.23
CA ASP A 77 9.46 -13.28 -2.72
C ASP A 77 8.64 -12.58 -1.62
N ALA A 78 9.10 -12.58 -0.37
CA ALA A 78 8.34 -12.05 0.76
C ALA A 78 7.92 -10.58 0.60
N LEU A 79 8.78 -9.75 0.00
CA LEU A 79 8.46 -8.36 -0.27
C LEU A 79 7.34 -8.23 -1.30
N ASP A 80 7.44 -8.98 -2.40
CA ASP A 80 6.43 -8.98 -3.45
C ASP A 80 5.08 -9.46 -2.92
N GLU A 81 5.07 -10.58 -2.18
CA GLU A 81 3.84 -11.09 -1.55
C GLU A 81 3.23 -10.09 -0.55
N TYR A 82 4.08 -9.40 0.23
CA TYR A 82 3.64 -8.38 1.17
C TYR A 82 3.01 -7.18 0.46
N LEU A 83 3.67 -6.65 -0.57
CA LEU A 83 3.18 -5.52 -1.34
C LEU A 83 1.91 -5.87 -2.12
N GLU A 84 1.81 -7.10 -2.63
CA GLU A 84 0.58 -7.62 -3.22
C GLU A 84 -0.57 -7.69 -2.20
N ALA A 85 -0.32 -8.22 -1.00
CA ALA A 85 -1.31 -8.26 0.07
C ALA A 85 -1.79 -6.84 0.43
N TYR A 86 -0.87 -5.87 0.46
CA TYR A 86 -1.18 -4.46 0.70
C TYR A 86 -2.02 -3.84 -0.42
N TYR A 87 -1.70 -4.15 -1.68
CA TYR A 87 -2.46 -3.73 -2.84
C TYR A 87 -3.89 -4.26 -2.81
N TYR A 88 -4.08 -5.57 -2.58
CA TYR A 88 -5.42 -6.15 -2.52
C TYR A 88 -6.22 -5.69 -1.31
N ALA A 89 -5.58 -5.51 -0.15
CA ALA A 89 -6.23 -4.93 1.03
C ALA A 89 -6.67 -3.49 0.77
N SER A 90 -5.83 -2.69 0.10
CA SER A 90 -6.17 -1.32 -0.31
C SER A 90 -7.34 -1.30 -1.29
N LEU A 91 -7.36 -2.20 -2.27
CA LEU A 91 -8.48 -2.32 -3.22
C LEU A 91 -9.82 -2.66 -2.55
N ARG A 92 -9.80 -3.47 -1.49
CA ARG A 92 -11.02 -3.87 -0.78
C ARG A 92 -11.54 -2.80 0.17
N ASN A 93 -10.65 -1.98 0.73
CA ASN A 93 -10.98 -1.07 1.82
C ASN A 93 -10.99 0.40 1.44
N LEU A 94 -10.38 0.77 0.31
CA LEU A 94 -10.39 2.13 -0.22
C LEU A 94 -11.32 2.21 -1.43
N ASP A 95 -12.08 3.29 -1.47
CA ASP A 95 -12.84 3.73 -2.64
C ASP A 95 -12.05 4.79 -3.44
N GLN A 96 -12.76 5.58 -4.23
CA GLN A 96 -12.18 6.61 -5.08
C GLN A 96 -11.35 7.65 -4.31
N SER A 97 -11.73 8.00 -3.07
CA SER A 97 -10.98 8.97 -2.26
C SER A 97 -9.57 8.46 -1.95
N GLY A 98 -9.35 7.14 -1.93
CA GLY A 98 -8.05 6.50 -1.72
C GLY A 98 -7.33 6.08 -3.01
N ALA A 99 -7.85 6.45 -4.18
CA ALA A 99 -7.34 5.97 -5.48
C ALA A 99 -5.84 6.24 -5.66
N VAL A 100 -5.32 7.36 -5.16
CA VAL A 100 -3.89 7.71 -5.29
C VAL A 100 -2.95 6.66 -4.67
N VAL A 101 -3.37 6.00 -3.59
CA VAL A 101 -2.60 4.93 -2.94
C VAL A 101 -2.63 3.67 -3.79
N ILE A 102 -3.82 3.29 -4.27
CA ILE A 102 -4.00 2.13 -5.15
C ILE A 102 -3.21 2.29 -6.45
N GLU A 103 -3.24 3.49 -7.04
CA GLU A 103 -2.47 3.80 -8.25
C GLU A 103 -0.97 3.69 -8.02
N TRP A 104 -0.47 4.23 -6.92
CA TRP A 104 0.95 4.12 -6.61
C TRP A 104 1.36 2.64 -6.43
N LEU A 105 0.61 1.86 -5.66
CA LEU A 105 0.86 0.42 -5.48
C LEU A 105 0.78 -0.35 -6.81
N SER A 106 -0.19 -0.04 -7.67
CA SER A 106 -0.32 -0.68 -8.98
C SER A 106 0.88 -0.41 -9.87
N ARG A 107 1.43 0.81 -9.86
CA ARG A 107 2.61 1.17 -10.65
C ARG A 107 3.86 0.46 -10.13
N LEU A 108 4.03 0.44 -8.81
CA LEU A 108 5.12 -0.28 -8.15
C LEU A 108 5.13 -1.76 -8.55
N LEU A 109 3.97 -2.41 -8.54
CA LEU A 109 3.82 -3.84 -8.83
C LEU A 109 3.67 -4.15 -10.34
N GLY A 110 3.76 -3.16 -11.23
CA GLY A 110 3.51 -3.33 -12.66
C GLY A 110 2.09 -3.83 -12.98
N LYS A 111 1.13 -3.65 -12.07
CA LYS A 111 -0.26 -4.11 -12.21
C LYS A 111 -1.09 -3.08 -12.95
N GLN A 112 -2.07 -3.59 -13.70
CA GLN A 112 -3.07 -2.75 -14.33
C GLN A 112 -4.14 -2.33 -13.31
N LEU A 113 -4.49 -1.05 -13.30
CA LEU A 113 -5.54 -0.53 -12.42
C LEU A 113 -6.89 -1.22 -12.68
N PRO A 114 -7.75 -1.42 -11.67
CA PRO A 114 -9.11 -1.89 -11.88
C PRO A 114 -9.90 -0.96 -12.81
N SER A 115 -10.77 -1.54 -13.65
CA SER A 115 -11.56 -0.82 -14.65
C SER A 115 -12.36 0.40 -14.12
N PRO A 116 -12.94 0.38 -12.90
CA PRO A 116 -13.57 1.57 -12.32
C PRO A 116 -12.61 2.75 -12.22
N LEU A 117 -11.44 2.56 -11.62
CA LEU A 117 -10.42 3.59 -11.43
C LEU A 117 -9.83 4.08 -12.78
N GLN A 118 -9.69 3.19 -13.76
CA GLN A 118 -9.23 3.56 -15.10
C GLN A 118 -10.20 4.51 -15.83
N ARG A 119 -11.51 4.26 -15.73
CA ARG A 119 -12.54 5.08 -16.38
C ARG A 119 -12.54 6.49 -15.82
N GLU A 120 -12.42 6.63 -14.51
CA GLU A 120 -12.41 7.92 -13.84
C GLU A 120 -11.15 8.73 -14.16
N ARG A 121 -9.97 8.08 -14.20
CA ARG A 121 -8.74 8.72 -14.67
C ARG A 121 -8.87 9.26 -16.10
N SER A 122 -9.57 8.53 -16.96
CA SER A 122 -9.80 8.93 -18.35
C SER A 122 -10.79 10.10 -18.46
N ALA A 123 -11.76 10.19 -17.56
CA ALA A 123 -12.69 11.33 -17.46
C ALA A 123 -11.98 12.59 -16.93
N ALA A 124 -11.16 12.46 -15.88
CA ALA A 124 -10.42 13.57 -15.29
C ALA A 124 -9.38 14.20 -16.25
N LYS A 125 -8.83 13.43 -17.19
CA LYS A 125 -7.90 13.94 -18.22
C LYS A 125 -8.60 14.66 -19.38
N ARG A 126 -9.93 14.55 -19.50
CA ARG A 126 -10.73 15.14 -20.58
C ARG A 126 -11.50 16.39 -20.15
N ALA A 127 -11.57 16.66 -18.84
CA ALA A 127 -12.13 17.88 -18.24
C ALA A 127 -11.04 18.94 -18.10
#